data_AF-A0A060CAZ1-F1
#
_entry.id   AF-A0A060CAZ1-F1
#
_cell.length_a   1.000
_cell.length_b   1.000
_cell.length_c   1.000
_cell.angle_alpha   90.00
_cell.angle_beta   90.00
_cell.angle_gamma   90.00
#
_symmetry.space_group_name_H-M   'P 1'
#
loop_
_entity.id
_entity.type
_entity.pdbx_description
1 polymer ?
#
loop_
_entity_poly.entity_id
_entity_poly.type
_entity_poly.pdbx_seq_one_letter_code
_entity_poly.pdbx_strand_id
1 'polypeptide(L)'
;RQYGVSAALAHAVITVESNFNPRARGSAGEIGLMQIKPATARMMGYRGSSKGLYDPETNIKFGMKYLAMAQDLGGGTTCGTILKYNAGHAARRMNPVSRRYCGKVQSIID
;
A
#
# COMPACT_ATOMS: atom_id res chain seq x y z
N ARG A 1 11.18 3.41 -12.84
CA ARG A 1 10.46 2.46 -11.97
C ARG A 1 11.38 2.10 -10.81
N GLN A 2 11.13 2.64 -9.62
CA GLN A 2 11.80 2.18 -8.41
C GLN A 2 10.96 0.99 -7.88
N TYR A 3 11.60 -0.13 -7.53
CA TYR A 3 10.94 -1.33 -6.98
C TYR A 3 10.07 -2.20 -7.92
N GLY A 4 10.15 -2.02 -9.25
CA GLY A 4 9.44 -2.90 -10.20
C GLY A 4 7.91 -2.74 -10.25
N VAL A 5 7.34 -1.86 -9.45
CA VAL A 5 5.91 -1.51 -9.46
C VAL A 5 5.63 -0.48 -10.56
N SER A 6 4.52 -0.64 -11.29
CA SER A 6 4.11 0.31 -12.32
C SER A 6 3.61 1.63 -11.70
N ALA A 7 3.84 2.76 -12.39
CA ALA A 7 3.35 4.06 -11.91
C ALA A 7 1.81 4.09 -11.80
N ALA A 8 1.12 3.44 -12.75
CA ALA A 8 -0.34 3.31 -12.72
C ALA A 8 -0.83 2.58 -11.47
N LEU A 9 -0.23 1.45 -11.11
CA LEU A 9 -0.58 0.72 -9.90
C LEU A 9 -0.29 1.51 -8.63
N ALA A 10 0.87 2.17 -8.56
CA ALA A 10 1.23 3.03 -7.43
C ALA A 10 0.24 4.19 -7.24
N HIS A 11 -0.12 4.89 -8.32
CA HIS A 11 -1.11 5.96 -8.30
C HIS A 11 -2.48 5.44 -7.87
N ALA A 12 -2.95 4.33 -8.44
CA ALA A 12 -4.23 3.73 -8.06
C ALA A 12 -4.31 3.36 -6.58
N VAL A 13 -3.24 2.78 -6.03
CA VAL A 13 -3.15 2.48 -4.59
C VAL A 13 -3.21 3.76 -3.75
N ILE A 14 -2.41 4.80 -4.08
CA ILE A 14 -2.43 6.07 -3.33
C ILE A 14 -3.81 6.74 -3.39
N THR A 15 -4.48 6.72 -4.54
CA THR A 15 -5.84 7.23 -4.72
C THR A 15 -6.80 6.52 -3.77
N VAL A 16 -6.78 5.18 -3.73
CA VAL A 16 -7.69 4.39 -2.88
C VAL A 16 -7.37 4.56 -1.39
N GLU A 17 -6.10 4.65 -1.03
CA GLU A 17 -5.68 4.73 0.37
C GLU A 17 -5.95 6.09 1.01
N SER A 18 -5.63 7.19 0.32
CA SER A 18 -5.66 8.52 0.92
C SER A 18 -6.24 9.61 0.05
N ASN A 19 -6.54 9.31 -1.22
CA ASN A 19 -6.83 10.32 -2.24
C ASN A 19 -5.77 11.44 -2.24
N PHE A 20 -4.49 11.05 -2.18
CA PHE A 20 -3.33 11.94 -2.11
C PHE A 20 -3.27 12.87 -0.88
N ASN A 21 -3.98 12.55 0.21
CA ASN A 21 -3.86 13.33 1.45
C ASN A 21 -2.68 12.81 2.31
N PRO A 22 -1.55 13.54 2.40
CA PRO A 22 -0.41 13.10 3.19
C PRO A 22 -0.66 13.14 4.69
N ARG A 23 -1.73 13.81 5.15
CA ARG A 23 -2.14 13.89 6.55
C ARG A 23 -3.20 12.84 6.93
N ALA A 24 -3.59 11.97 6.01
CA ALA A 24 -4.57 10.93 6.27
C ALA A 24 -4.11 9.98 7.40
N ARG A 25 -5.06 9.58 8.26
CA ARG A 25 -4.84 8.58 9.29
C ARG A 25 -6.01 7.61 9.33
N GLY A 26 -5.73 6.33 9.11
CA GLY A 26 -6.71 5.27 9.14
C GLY A 26 -7.11 4.90 10.57
N SER A 27 -8.28 4.28 10.71
CA SER A 27 -8.84 3.88 12.01
C SER A 27 -8.02 2.78 12.70
N ALA A 28 -7.23 1.99 11.95
CA ALA A 28 -6.35 0.97 12.50
C ALA A 28 -4.89 1.42 12.59
N GLY A 29 -4.65 2.75 12.50
CA GLY A 29 -3.35 3.37 12.75
C GLY A 29 -2.45 3.51 11.52
N GLU A 30 -3.00 3.31 10.32
CA GLU A 30 -2.37 3.61 9.04
C GLU A 30 -2.08 5.11 8.90
N ILE A 31 -0.98 5.47 8.21
CA ILE A 31 -0.53 6.87 8.12
C ILE A 31 -0.19 7.23 6.67
N GLY A 32 -0.58 8.45 6.26
CA GLY A 32 -0.09 9.14 5.08
C GLY A 32 -0.61 8.59 3.75
N LEU A 33 0.11 8.92 2.67
CA LEU A 33 -0.34 8.72 1.29
C LEU A 33 -0.70 7.27 0.95
N MET A 34 0.12 6.34 1.41
CA MET A 34 -0.02 4.91 1.16
C MET A 34 -0.64 4.16 2.34
N GLN A 35 -1.10 4.88 3.38
CA GLN A 35 -1.73 4.31 4.57
C GLN A 35 -0.90 3.14 5.17
N ILE A 36 0.42 3.33 5.28
CA ILE A 36 1.29 2.31 5.86
C ILE A 36 1.21 2.33 7.39
N LYS A 37 1.11 1.15 8.02
CA LYS A 37 1.20 1.02 9.48
C LYS A 37 2.65 1.25 9.96
N PRO A 38 2.87 1.88 11.12
CA PRO A 38 4.22 2.04 11.67
C PRO A 38 5.01 0.73 11.82
N ALA A 39 4.35 -0.36 12.22
CA ALA A 39 5.00 -1.68 12.30
C ALA A 39 5.44 -2.17 10.91
N THR A 40 4.61 -2.00 9.88
CA THR A 40 4.94 -2.33 8.49
C THR A 40 6.10 -1.51 7.97
N ALA A 41 6.11 -0.20 8.21
CA ALA A 41 7.22 0.65 7.82
C ALA A 41 8.55 0.18 8.47
N ARG A 42 8.52 -0.20 9.75
CA ARG A 42 9.69 -0.74 10.47
C ARG A 42 10.19 -2.04 9.88
N MET A 43 9.29 -2.96 9.49
CA MET A 43 9.68 -4.18 8.77
C MET A 43 10.40 -3.86 7.44
N MET A 44 10.04 -2.74 6.79
CA MET A 44 10.69 -2.25 5.57
C MET A 44 11.96 -1.41 5.81
N GLY A 45 12.42 -1.34 7.06
CA GLY A 45 13.66 -0.67 7.47
C GLY A 45 13.50 0.78 7.95
N TYR A 46 12.27 1.28 8.16
CA TYR A 46 12.06 2.60 8.74
C TYR A 46 12.46 2.63 10.21
N ARG A 47 13.26 3.62 10.61
CA ARG A 47 13.76 3.78 11.99
C ARG A 47 13.24 5.03 12.70
N GLY A 48 12.44 5.85 12.02
CA GLY A 48 11.89 7.08 12.61
C GLY A 48 10.63 6.86 13.44
N SER A 49 10.09 7.96 13.97
CA SER A 49 8.82 7.96 14.71
C SER A 49 7.62 7.86 13.77
N SER A 50 6.44 7.51 14.29
CA SER A 50 5.21 7.48 13.48
C SER A 50 4.90 8.82 12.82
N LYS A 51 5.32 9.95 13.41
CA LYS A 51 5.12 11.30 12.85
C LYS A 51 5.84 11.47 11.50
N GLY A 52 7.02 10.87 11.34
CA GLY A 52 7.75 10.94 10.08
C GLY A 52 7.06 10.21 8.92
N LEU A 53 6.06 9.36 9.18
CA LEU A 53 5.26 8.75 8.11
C LEU A 53 4.23 9.70 7.50
N TYR A 54 4.04 10.90 8.05
CA TYR A 54 3.28 11.97 7.39
C TYR A 54 4.12 12.72 6.34
N ASP A 55 5.43 12.53 6.31
CA ASP A 55 6.27 13.03 5.22
C ASP A 55 6.00 12.22 3.94
N PRO A 56 5.57 12.86 2.84
CA PRO A 56 5.18 12.18 1.60
C PRO A 56 6.27 11.26 1.05
N GLU A 57 7.52 11.72 1.00
CA GLU A 57 8.63 10.97 0.42
C GLU A 57 8.94 9.73 1.25
N THR A 58 9.02 9.88 2.58
CA THR A 58 9.19 8.79 3.53
C THR A 58 8.06 7.78 3.40
N ASN A 59 6.81 8.25 3.36
CA ASN A 59 5.63 7.39 3.25
C ASN A 59 5.64 6.56 1.97
N ILE A 60 5.85 7.22 0.82
CA ILE A 60 5.95 6.57 -0.49
C ILE A 60 7.11 5.57 -0.49
N LYS A 61 8.29 5.94 0.02
CA LYS A 61 9.46 5.05 0.04
C LYS A 61 9.17 3.72 0.72
N PHE A 62 8.57 3.73 1.90
CA PHE A 62 8.29 2.49 2.64
C PHE A 62 7.01 1.79 2.18
N GLY A 63 5.99 2.55 1.75
CA GLY A 63 4.78 2.00 1.13
C GLY A 63 5.09 1.26 -0.18
N MET A 64 5.95 1.82 -1.03
CA MET A 64 6.36 1.20 -2.29
C MET A 64 7.20 -0.06 -2.09
N LYS A 65 8.08 -0.10 -1.07
CA LYS A 65 8.79 -1.34 -0.70
C LYS A 65 7.81 -2.44 -0.31
N TYR A 66 6.81 -2.11 0.50
CA TYR A 66 5.79 -3.07 0.92
C TYR A 66 4.89 -3.50 -0.25
N LEU A 67 4.53 -2.58 -1.14
CA LEU A 67 3.77 -2.87 -2.35
C LEU A 67 4.53 -3.76 -3.34
N ALA A 68 5.84 -3.56 -3.50
CA ALA A 68 6.67 -4.43 -4.34
C ALA A 68 6.71 -5.87 -3.82
N MET A 69 6.93 -6.06 -2.52
CA MET A 69 6.85 -7.39 -1.91
C MET A 69 5.45 -8.01 -2.03
N ALA A 70 4.40 -7.19 -1.90
CA ALA A 70 3.03 -7.63 -2.13
C ALA A 70 2.81 -8.10 -3.58
N GLN A 71 3.42 -7.44 -4.55
CA GLN A 71 3.32 -7.79 -5.97
C GLN A 71 3.95 -9.15 -6.26
N ASP A 72 5.16 -9.37 -5.73
CA ASP A 72 5.88 -10.63 -5.89
C ASP A 72 5.09 -11.79 -5.24
N LEU A 73 4.65 -11.61 -4.00
CA LEU A 73 3.86 -12.61 -3.27
C LEU A 73 2.45 -12.81 -3.85
N GLY A 74 1.94 -11.83 -4.58
CA GLY A 74 0.65 -11.85 -5.26
C GLY A 74 0.68 -12.49 -6.64
N GLY A 75 1.85 -13.00 -7.08
CA GLY A 75 2.04 -13.59 -8.40
C GLY A 75 1.94 -12.57 -9.55
N GLY A 76 2.22 -11.29 -9.27
CA GLY A 76 2.19 -10.21 -10.27
C GLY A 76 0.81 -9.73 -10.72
N THR A 77 -0.28 -10.36 -10.26
CA THR A 77 -1.63 -9.93 -10.60
C THR A 77 -2.06 -8.72 -9.75
N THR A 78 -2.88 -7.82 -10.30
CA THR A 78 -3.41 -6.67 -9.55
C THR A 78 -4.14 -7.10 -8.28
N CYS A 79 -5.12 -8.01 -8.38
CA CYS A 79 -5.86 -8.45 -7.19
C CYS A 79 -5.01 -9.26 -6.21
N GLY A 80 -4.04 -10.06 -6.68
CA GLY A 80 -3.10 -10.76 -5.80
C GLY A 80 -2.25 -9.75 -5.02
N THR A 81 -1.73 -8.74 -5.69
CA THR A 81 -0.97 -7.64 -5.08
C THR A 81 -1.80 -6.91 -4.03
N ILE A 82 -3.02 -6.52 -4.37
CA ILE A 82 -3.92 -5.80 -3.45
C ILE A 82 -4.28 -6.64 -2.24
N LEU A 83 -4.52 -7.95 -2.40
CA LEU A 83 -4.74 -8.85 -1.27
C LEU A 83 -3.55 -8.80 -0.29
N LYS A 84 -2.33 -8.94 -0.82
CA LYS A 84 -1.09 -8.96 -0.03
C LYS A 84 -0.76 -7.61 0.62
N TYR A 85 -1.16 -6.51 -0.02
CA TYR A 85 -0.98 -5.16 0.50
C TYR A 85 -1.98 -4.86 1.62
N ASN A 86 -3.28 -5.02 1.33
CA ASN A 86 -4.36 -4.63 2.25
C ASN A 86 -4.57 -5.61 3.41
N ALA A 87 -4.53 -6.92 3.15
CA ALA A 87 -4.79 -7.94 4.18
C ALA A 87 -3.49 -8.51 4.79
N GLY A 88 -2.33 -8.03 4.35
CA GLY A 88 -1.02 -8.50 4.81
C GLY A 88 -0.41 -9.59 3.91
N HIS A 89 0.92 -9.66 3.90
CA HIS A 89 1.68 -10.59 3.04
C HIS A 89 1.36 -12.08 3.29
N ALA A 90 0.94 -12.43 4.50
CA ALA A 90 0.54 -13.79 4.85
C ALA A 90 -0.88 -14.15 4.37
N ALA A 91 -1.68 -13.19 3.87
CA ALA A 91 -3.04 -13.45 3.43
C ALA A 91 -3.07 -14.47 2.29
N ARG A 92 -3.93 -15.47 2.41
CA ARG A 92 -4.04 -16.59 1.45
C ARG A 92 -5.35 -16.60 0.65
N ARG A 93 -6.38 -15.90 1.14
CA ARG A 93 -7.72 -15.94 0.55
C ARG A 93 -8.28 -14.53 0.41
N MET A 94 -8.89 -14.26 -0.73
CA MET A 94 -9.56 -12.99 -1.02
C MET A 94 -10.82 -12.84 -0.15
N ASN A 95 -10.82 -11.87 0.76
CA ASN A 95 -11.98 -11.52 1.58
C ASN A 95 -12.80 -10.39 0.91
N PRO A 96 -14.02 -10.09 1.40
CA PRO A 96 -14.87 -9.05 0.80
C PRO A 96 -14.25 -7.64 0.80
N VAL A 97 -13.44 -7.29 1.81
CA VAL A 97 -12.77 -5.98 1.89
C VAL A 97 -11.72 -5.87 0.79
N SER A 98 -10.83 -6.85 0.70
CA SER A 98 -9.78 -6.88 -0.32
C SER A 98 -10.36 -7.01 -1.74
N ARG A 99 -11.51 -7.68 -1.91
CA ARG A 99 -12.22 -7.74 -3.20
C ARG A 99 -12.72 -6.36 -3.63
N ARG A 100 -13.37 -5.61 -2.72
CA ARG A 100 -13.82 -4.23 -2.99
C ARG A 100 -12.63 -3.32 -3.28
N TYR A 101 -11.53 -3.48 -2.53
CA TYR A 101 -10.30 -2.77 -2.81
C TYR A 101 -9.83 -3.07 -4.24
N CYS A 102 -9.67 -4.34 -4.61
CA CYS A 102 -9.20 -4.69 -5.95
C CYS A 102 -10.07 -4.05 -7.04
N GLY A 103 -11.39 -4.10 -6.91
CA GLY A 103 -12.31 -3.48 -7.87
C GLY A 103 -12.07 -1.98 -8.04
N LYS A 104 -11.82 -1.23 -6.94
CA LYS A 104 -11.48 0.20 -7.02
C LYS A 104 -10.16 0.46 -7.74
N VAL A 105 -9.17 -0.40 -7.53
CA VAL A 105 -7.85 -0.27 -8.18
C VAL A 105 -7.96 -0.56 -9.67
N GLN A 106 -8.68 -1.62 -10.05
CA GLN A 106 -8.91 -1.95 -11.46
C GLN A 106 -9.62 -0.79 -12.18
N SER A 107 -10.67 -0.21 -11.58
CA SER A 107 -11.38 0.93 -12.19
C SER A 107 -10.55 2.22 -12.35
N ILE A 108 -9.34 2.29 -11.78
CA ILE A 108 -8.42 3.43 -11.94
C ILE A 108 -7.33 3.11 -12.99
N ILE A 109 -6.98 1.84 -13.18
CA ILE A 109 -5.91 1.40 -14.08
C ILE A 109 -6.44 1.09 -15.49
N ASP A 110 -7.67 0.61 -15.60
CA ASP A 110 -8.38 0.35 -16.85
C ASP A 110 -8.76 1.66 -17.57
#